data_AF-A0A229SJ13-F1
#
_entry.id   AF-A0A229SJ13-F1
#
_cell.length_a   1.000
_cell.length_b   1.000
_cell.length_c   1.000
_cell.angle_alpha   90.00
_cell.angle_beta   90.00
_cell.angle_gamma   90.00
#
_symmetry.space_group_name_H-M   'P 1'
#
loop_
_entity.id
_entity.type
_entity.pdbx_description
1 polymer ?
#
loop_
_entity_poly.entity_id
_entity_poly.type
_entity_poly.pdbx_seq_one_letter_code
_entity_poly.pdbx_strand_id
1 'polypeptide(L)'
;MGRHHRAVTISFAELLGPPPPDPIPVDWPGVEAWLGLRLPSSYKALVDVYGPVFVGGRLWLKAPVARDDRFDYAGELAHSHKLCGALSMDLPIDDRPRFHPKPGGLLVWGSTTFSEHLFWDTGASDDPEHWPVVVFG
;
A
#
# COMPACT_ATOMS: atom_id res chain seq x y z
N MET A 1 5.74 -34.94 18.88
CA MET A 1 4.48 -34.82 18.12
C MET A 1 4.22 -33.32 17.89
N GLY A 2 4.90 -32.72 16.91
CA GLY A 2 4.86 -31.27 16.67
C GLY A 2 3.64 -30.91 15.83
N ARG A 3 2.84 -29.94 16.29
CA ARG A 3 1.70 -29.40 15.53
C ARG A 3 2.20 -28.82 14.21
N HIS A 4 1.86 -29.46 13.11
CA HIS A 4 1.93 -28.85 11.80
C HIS A 4 0.90 -27.70 11.76
N HIS A 5 1.37 -26.45 11.79
CA HIS A 5 0.53 -25.31 11.45
C HIS A 5 0.17 -25.43 9.97
N ARG A 6 -1.02 -25.95 9.70
CA ARG A 6 -1.58 -26.01 8.35
C ARG A 6 -1.84 -24.56 7.94
N ALA A 7 -1.07 -24.05 6.97
CA ALA A 7 -1.36 -22.76 6.38
C ALA A 7 -2.78 -22.80 5.84
N VAL A 8 -3.66 -21.99 6.43
CA VAL A 8 -5.02 -21.83 5.91
C VAL A 8 -4.89 -20.81 4.78
N THR A 9 -4.96 -21.27 3.54
CA THR A 9 -5.08 -20.39 2.38
C THR A 9 -6.53 -19.94 2.32
N ILE A 10 -6.81 -18.70 2.76
CA ILE A 10 -8.09 -18.03 2.58
C ILE A 10 -8.00 -17.24 1.27
N SER A 11 -8.99 -17.40 0.40
CA SER A 11 -9.07 -16.60 -0.83
C SER A 11 -9.45 -15.15 -0.55
N PHE A 12 -9.07 -14.21 -1.40
CA PHE A 12 -9.52 -12.82 -1.25
C PHE A 12 -11.04 -12.69 -1.28
N ALA A 13 -11.75 -13.54 -2.05
CA ALA A 13 -13.20 -13.56 -2.08
C ALA A 13 -13.83 -13.92 -0.74
N GLU A 14 -13.23 -14.84 0.00
CA GLU A 14 -13.67 -15.19 1.35
C GLU A 14 -13.38 -14.08 2.36
N LEU A 15 -12.31 -13.30 2.15
CA LEU A 15 -11.92 -12.22 3.05
C LEU A 15 -12.65 -10.90 2.78
N LEU A 16 -12.89 -10.58 1.52
CA LEU A 16 -13.33 -9.27 1.03
C LEU A 16 -14.75 -9.28 0.46
N GLY A 17 -15.32 -10.46 0.26
CA GLY A 17 -16.53 -10.63 -0.54
C GLY A 17 -16.24 -10.71 -2.04
N PRO A 18 -17.28 -10.86 -2.88
CA PRO A 18 -17.10 -10.97 -4.31
C PRO A 18 -16.43 -9.71 -4.89
N PRO A 19 -15.55 -9.85 -5.90
CA PRO A 19 -14.95 -8.71 -6.55
C PRO A 19 -16.02 -7.85 -7.26
N PRO A 20 -15.73 -6.56 -7.49
CA PRO A 20 -16.58 -5.73 -8.34
C PRO A 20 -16.66 -6.33 -9.77
N PRO A 21 -17.78 -6.14 -10.48
CA PRO A 21 -18.01 -6.80 -11.77
C PRO A 21 -17.03 -6.36 -12.87
N ASP A 22 -16.54 -5.12 -12.80
CA ASP A 22 -15.64 -4.54 -13.79
C ASP A 22 -14.39 -3.93 -13.13
N PRO A 23 -13.34 -4.74 -12.87
CA PRO A 23 -12.07 -4.25 -12.36
C PRO A 23 -11.41 -3.30 -13.37
N ILE A 24 -10.67 -2.31 -12.88
CA ILE A 24 -9.94 -1.36 -13.72
C ILE A 24 -8.54 -1.92 -13.91
N PRO A 25 -8.09 -2.10 -15.15
CA PRO A 25 -6.71 -2.50 -15.39
C PRO A 25 -5.74 -1.44 -14.85
N VAL A 26 -4.64 -1.90 -14.27
CA VAL A 26 -3.50 -1.06 -13.92
C VAL A 26 -2.37 -1.34 -14.90
N ASP A 27 -1.74 -0.28 -15.41
CA ASP A 27 -0.46 -0.39 -16.12
C ASP A 27 0.68 -0.54 -15.12
N TRP A 28 0.86 -1.76 -14.60
CA TRP A 28 1.91 -2.03 -13.61
C TRP A 28 3.32 -1.67 -14.10
N PRO A 29 3.74 -2.01 -15.34
CA PRO A 29 5.03 -1.56 -15.85
C PRO A 29 5.18 -0.04 -15.83
N GLY A 30 4.15 0.72 -16.24
CA GLY A 30 4.16 2.18 -16.19
C GLY A 30 4.24 2.73 -14.76
N VAL A 31 3.47 2.14 -13.83
CA VAL A 31 3.49 2.51 -12.40
C VAL A 31 4.85 2.23 -11.76
N GLU A 32 5.42 1.04 -11.96
CA GLU A 32 6.72 0.66 -11.40
C GLU A 32 7.85 1.50 -12.01
N ALA A 33 7.75 1.86 -13.30
CA ALA A 33 8.68 2.78 -13.94
C ALA A 33 8.58 4.21 -13.38
N TRP A 34 7.37 4.71 -13.12
CA TRP A 34 7.15 6.02 -12.52
C TRP A 34 7.64 6.09 -11.06
N LEU A 35 7.40 5.03 -10.28
CA LEU A 35 7.91 4.90 -8.91
C LEU A 35 9.42 4.62 -8.87
N GLY A 36 10.00 4.06 -9.91
CA GLY A 36 11.37 3.52 -9.86
C GLY A 36 11.51 2.34 -8.89
N LEU A 37 10.42 1.63 -8.62
CA LEU A 37 10.33 0.53 -7.66
C LEU A 37 9.46 -0.59 -8.23
N ARG A 38 9.85 -1.85 -7.95
CA ARG A 38 8.92 -2.98 -8.07
C ARG A 38 7.97 -2.99 -6.88
N LEU A 39 6.74 -3.45 -7.08
CA LEU A 39 5.74 -3.57 -6.01
C LEU A 39 5.50 -5.04 -5.63
N PRO A 40 5.09 -5.32 -4.38
CA PRO A 40 4.76 -6.67 -3.94
C PRO A 40 3.72 -7.33 -4.85
N SER A 41 3.96 -8.57 -5.23
CA SER A 41 3.10 -9.37 -6.12
C SER A 41 1.69 -9.54 -5.56
N SER A 42 1.58 -9.74 -4.25
CA SER A 42 0.31 -9.87 -3.53
C SER A 42 -0.54 -8.60 -3.58
N TYR A 43 0.09 -7.42 -3.53
CA TYR A 43 -0.60 -6.14 -3.67
C TYR A 43 -1.14 -5.97 -5.09
N LYS A 44 -0.31 -6.25 -6.11
CA LYS A 44 -0.74 -6.16 -7.52
C LYS A 44 -1.90 -7.10 -7.80
N ALA A 45 -1.81 -8.35 -7.37
CA ALA A 45 -2.88 -9.34 -7.51
C ALA A 45 -4.18 -8.91 -6.80
N LEU A 46 -4.07 -8.29 -5.62
CA LEU A 46 -5.24 -7.79 -4.91
C LEU A 46 -5.90 -6.62 -5.65
N VAL A 47 -5.10 -5.67 -6.14
CA VAL A 47 -5.58 -4.52 -6.91
C VAL A 47 -6.14 -4.92 -8.28
N ASP A 48 -5.54 -5.89 -8.97
CA ASP A 48 -6.04 -6.39 -10.26
C ASP A 48 -7.46 -6.97 -10.15
N VAL A 49 -7.78 -7.55 -9.00
CA VAL A 49 -9.08 -8.19 -8.75
C VAL A 49 -10.10 -7.20 -8.17
N TYR A 50 -9.70 -6.38 -7.19
CA TYR A 50 -10.62 -5.55 -6.43
C TYR A 50 -10.55 -4.06 -6.77
N GLY A 51 -9.49 -3.62 -7.42
CA GLY A 51 -9.19 -2.19 -7.57
C GLY A 51 -9.02 -1.50 -6.21
N PRO A 52 -9.22 -0.18 -6.13
CA PRO A 52 -9.29 0.53 -4.87
C PRO A 52 -10.54 0.08 -4.13
N VAL A 53 -10.37 -0.38 -2.89
CA VAL A 53 -11.46 -1.00 -2.14
C VAL A 53 -11.36 -0.67 -0.65
N PHE A 54 -12.51 -0.54 -0.02
CA PHE A 54 -12.62 -0.46 1.43
C PHE A 54 -12.89 -1.85 2.00
N VAL A 55 -11.86 -2.44 2.59
CA VAL A 55 -11.85 -3.79 3.13
C VAL A 55 -12.41 -3.79 4.55
N GLY A 56 -13.42 -4.64 4.78
CA GLY A 56 -13.90 -5.00 6.12
C GLY A 56 -14.37 -3.82 6.97
N GLY A 57 -14.73 -2.69 6.34
CA GLY A 57 -15.12 -1.48 7.05
C GLY A 57 -13.97 -0.77 7.79
N ARG A 58 -12.70 -1.10 7.50
CA ARG A 58 -11.56 -0.66 8.31
C ARG A 58 -10.33 -0.21 7.52
N LEU A 59 -10.11 -0.75 6.34
CA LEU A 59 -8.88 -0.55 5.57
C LEU A 59 -9.21 -0.04 4.17
N TRP A 60 -8.69 1.12 3.81
CA TRP A 60 -8.66 1.60 2.44
C TRP A 60 -7.41 1.06 1.73
N LEU A 61 -7.63 0.17 0.75
CA LEU A 61 -6.61 -0.21 -0.23
C LEU A 61 -6.54 0.88 -1.30
N LYS A 62 -5.42 1.59 -1.36
CA LYS A 62 -5.17 2.60 -2.39
C LYS A 62 -4.60 1.91 -3.62
N ALA A 63 -5.03 2.31 -4.81
CA ALA A 63 -4.62 1.69 -6.06
C ALA A 63 -4.32 2.76 -7.12
N PRO A 64 -3.30 2.57 -7.97
CA PRO A 64 -2.96 3.47 -9.08
C PRO A 64 -3.85 3.24 -10.31
N VAL A 65 -5.16 3.12 -10.10
CA VAL A 65 -6.14 2.96 -11.19
C VAL A 65 -6.57 4.31 -11.73
N ALA A 66 -6.62 4.46 -13.04
CA ALA A 66 -7.24 5.61 -13.67
C ALA A 66 -8.74 5.32 -13.90
N ARG A 67 -9.63 5.81 -13.02
CA ARG A 67 -11.03 6.04 -13.41
C ARG A 67 -11.31 7.52 -13.38
N ASP A 68 -11.98 8.01 -14.43
CA ASP A 68 -12.76 9.26 -14.48
C ASP A 68 -12.41 10.22 -13.35
N ASP A 69 -11.20 10.80 -13.37
CA ASP A 69 -10.66 11.77 -12.38
C ASP A 69 -10.68 11.43 -10.86
N ARG A 70 -11.16 10.25 -10.46
CA ARG A 70 -11.47 9.92 -9.06
C ARG A 70 -10.30 9.38 -8.23
N PHE A 71 -9.22 8.93 -8.86
CA PHE A 71 -8.06 8.37 -8.15
C PHE A 71 -6.75 8.91 -8.72
N ASP A 72 -6.35 10.09 -8.24
CA ASP A 72 -5.00 10.62 -8.44
C ASP A 72 -4.04 9.97 -7.43
N TYR A 73 -3.41 8.87 -7.83
CA TYR A 73 -2.45 8.16 -6.98
C TYR A 73 -1.23 9.02 -6.63
N ALA A 74 -0.78 9.88 -7.54
CA ALA A 74 0.33 10.79 -7.27
C ALA A 74 -0.06 11.85 -6.22
N GLY A 75 -1.26 12.41 -6.34
CA GLY A 75 -1.85 13.30 -5.35
C GLY A 75 -1.99 12.65 -3.98
N GLU A 76 -2.44 11.39 -3.93
CA GLU A 76 -2.57 10.62 -2.69
C GLU A 76 -1.22 10.36 -2.00
N LEU A 77 -0.20 9.96 -2.78
CA LEU A 77 1.17 9.82 -2.30
C LEU A 77 1.67 11.14 -1.68
N ALA A 78 1.54 12.23 -2.43
CA ALA A 78 1.97 13.56 -1.99
C ALA A 78 1.23 14.01 -0.72
N HIS A 79 -0.09 13.79 -0.66
CA HIS A 79 -0.91 14.14 0.49
C HIS A 79 -0.50 13.36 1.74
N SER A 80 -0.42 12.03 1.65
CA SER A 80 -0.01 11.15 2.75
C SER A 80 1.38 11.50 3.26
N HIS A 81 2.36 11.69 2.36
CA HIS A 81 3.72 12.05 2.75
C HIS A 81 3.80 13.42 3.45
N LYS A 82 3.04 14.40 2.97
CA LYS A 82 3.00 15.73 3.58
C LYS A 82 2.39 15.68 4.98
N LEU A 83 1.27 14.98 5.15
CA LEU A 83 0.59 14.85 6.43
C LEU A 83 1.47 14.14 7.46
N CYS A 84 1.98 12.94 7.12
CA CYS A 84 2.84 12.16 8.02
C CYS A 84 4.17 12.88 8.28
N GLY A 85 4.71 13.58 7.30
CA GLY A 85 5.88 14.45 7.48
C GLY A 85 5.64 15.54 8.52
N ALA A 86 4.49 16.23 8.46
CA ALA A 86 4.10 17.24 9.44
C ALA A 86 3.93 16.66 10.85
N LEU A 87 3.29 15.48 10.96
CA LEU A 87 3.10 14.78 12.23
C LEU A 87 4.43 14.31 12.86
N SER A 88 5.47 14.11 12.06
CA SER A 88 6.80 13.70 12.53
C SER A 88 7.72 14.85 12.95
N MET A 89 7.28 16.11 12.84
CA MET A 89 8.17 17.27 13.02
C MET A 89 8.75 17.41 14.43
N ASP A 90 8.06 16.88 15.45
CA ASP A 90 8.54 16.90 16.84
C ASP A 90 9.60 15.84 17.12
N LEU A 91 9.83 14.89 16.20
CA LEU A 91 10.91 13.91 16.31
C LEU A 91 12.28 14.54 16.01
N PRO A 92 13.36 14.02 16.61
CA PRO A 92 14.73 14.29 16.19
C PRO A 92 14.88 14.06 14.69
N ILE A 93 15.70 14.88 14.01
CA ILE A 93 15.78 14.85 12.54
C ILE A 93 16.20 13.48 11.98
N ASP A 94 17.05 12.75 12.71
CA ASP A 94 17.53 11.43 12.33
C ASP A 94 16.45 10.34 12.50
N ASP A 95 15.47 10.58 13.37
CA ASP A 95 14.36 9.68 13.66
C ASP A 95 13.13 9.96 12.78
N ARG A 96 13.15 11.06 12.01
CA ARG A 96 12.04 11.39 11.11
C ARG A 96 11.99 10.40 9.94
N PRO A 97 10.79 9.88 9.61
CA PRO A 97 10.65 8.99 8.47
C PRO A 97 11.06 9.70 7.17
N ARG A 98 11.75 8.96 6.32
CA ARG A 98 11.94 9.34 4.92
C ARG A 98 10.75 8.80 4.13
N PHE A 99 10.25 9.57 3.18
CA PHE A 99 9.18 9.15 2.28
C PHE A 99 9.71 9.04 0.85
N HIS A 100 9.19 8.08 0.10
CA HIS A 100 9.46 7.93 -1.33
C HIS A 100 9.08 9.25 -2.06
N PRO A 101 9.89 9.79 -2.99
CA PRO A 101 10.95 9.14 -3.77
C PRO A 101 12.37 9.16 -3.17
N LYS A 102 12.54 9.59 -1.90
CA LYS A 102 13.86 9.46 -1.27
C LYS A 102 14.27 7.97 -1.23
N PRO A 103 15.54 7.62 -1.52
CA PRO A 103 16.00 6.23 -1.44
C PRO A 103 15.68 5.60 -0.08
N GLY A 104 15.10 4.39 -0.10
CA GLY A 104 14.64 3.68 1.10
C GLY A 104 13.49 4.38 1.84
N GLY A 105 12.77 5.28 1.19
CA GLY A 105 11.65 6.00 1.79
C GLY A 105 10.39 5.15 1.88
N LEU A 106 9.56 5.46 2.88
CA LEU A 106 8.24 4.87 3.05
C LEU A 106 7.35 5.17 1.85
N LEU A 107 6.69 4.14 1.32
CA LEU A 107 5.74 4.23 0.21
C LEU A 107 4.34 3.88 0.69
N VAL A 108 3.39 4.83 0.60
CA VAL A 108 2.01 4.60 1.05
C VAL A 108 1.28 3.61 0.14
N TRP A 109 0.52 2.70 0.74
CA TRP A 109 -0.33 1.73 0.01
C TRP A 109 -1.75 1.67 0.54
N GLY A 110 -2.00 2.20 1.74
CA GLY A 110 -3.32 2.20 2.33
C GLY A 110 -3.47 3.18 3.48
N SER A 111 -4.66 3.19 4.04
CA SER A 111 -4.97 3.84 5.31
C SER A 111 -6.07 3.08 6.01
N THR A 112 -6.25 3.34 7.29
CA THR A 112 -7.35 2.79 8.08
C THR A 112 -8.44 3.86 8.28
N THR A 113 -9.54 3.47 8.91
CA THR A 113 -10.56 4.42 9.40
C THR A 113 -10.13 5.22 10.62
N PHE A 114 -9.09 4.82 11.35
CA PHE A 114 -8.63 5.49 12.56
C PHE A 114 -7.45 6.43 12.29
N SER A 115 -7.42 7.00 11.09
CA SER A 115 -6.41 7.97 10.60
C SER A 115 -4.98 7.44 10.46
N GLU A 116 -4.72 6.15 10.66
CA GLU A 116 -3.40 5.60 10.36
C GLU A 116 -3.17 5.45 8.85
N HIS A 117 -1.96 5.78 8.43
CA HIS A 117 -1.44 5.54 7.10
C HIS A 117 -0.56 4.29 7.13
N LEU A 118 -0.67 3.50 6.06
CA LEU A 118 0.03 2.24 5.93
C LEU A 118 1.06 2.37 4.81
N PHE A 119 2.31 2.11 5.17
CA PHE A 119 3.46 2.25 4.31
C PHE A 119 4.18 0.92 4.14
N TRP A 120 4.85 0.74 3.00
CA TRP A 120 5.95 -0.20 2.90
C TRP A 120 7.26 0.51 3.23
N ASP A 121 8.12 -0.12 4.04
CA ASP A 121 9.51 0.31 4.19
C ASP A 121 10.34 -0.26 3.04
N THR A 122 10.55 0.57 2.02
CA THR A 122 11.30 0.19 0.82
C THR A 122 12.79 0.06 1.04
N GLY A 123 13.30 0.55 2.19
CA GLY A 123 14.71 0.44 2.57
C GLY A 123 15.07 -0.84 3.32
N ALA A 124 14.07 -1.61 3.76
CA ALA A 124 14.29 -2.81 4.56
C ALA A 124 14.83 -4.01 3.74
N SER A 125 14.60 -4.03 2.43
CA SER A 125 14.98 -5.12 1.53
C SER A 125 14.99 -4.66 0.07
N ASP A 126 15.89 -5.22 -0.75
CA ASP A 126 15.85 -5.04 -2.22
C ASP A 126 14.73 -5.87 -2.89
N ASP A 127 14.20 -6.85 -2.18
CA ASP A 127 13.07 -7.66 -2.61
C ASP A 127 11.75 -7.13 -2.02
N PRO A 128 10.81 -6.61 -2.85
CA PRO A 128 9.58 -6.00 -2.37
C PRO A 128 8.66 -6.98 -1.65
N GLU A 129 8.78 -8.28 -1.90
CA GLU A 129 8.01 -9.30 -1.18
C GLU A 129 8.33 -9.35 0.31
N HIS A 130 9.46 -8.75 0.72
CA HIS A 130 9.94 -8.72 2.10
C HIS A 130 9.84 -7.34 2.76
N TRP A 131 9.21 -6.36 2.11
CA TRP A 131 9.00 -5.06 2.72
C TRP A 131 8.02 -5.14 3.89
N PRO A 132 8.41 -4.72 5.10
CA PRO A 132 7.49 -4.69 6.22
C PRO A 132 6.47 -3.57 6.02
N VAL A 133 5.29 -3.78 6.61
CA VAL A 133 4.29 -2.71 6.73
C VAL A 133 4.62 -1.86 7.94
N VAL A 134 4.75 -0.56 7.73
CA VAL A 134 4.86 0.45 8.79
C VAL A 134 3.50 1.11 8.95
N VAL A 135 3.01 1.12 10.19
CA VAL A 135 1.79 1.85 10.58
C VAL A 135 2.23 3.21 11.11
N PHE A 136 1.64 4.26 10.56
CA PHE A 136 1.98 5.64 10.92
C PHE A 136 0.70 6.41 11.26
N GLY A 137 0.62 6.95 12.48
CA GLY A 137 -0.53 7.69 12.99
C GLY A 137 -0.18 8.42 14.28
#